data_AF-A0A374BPS9-F1
#
_entry.id   AF-A0A374BPS9-F1
#
_cell.length_a   1.000
_cell.length_b   1.000
_cell.length_c   1.000
_cell.angle_alpha   90.00
_cell.angle_beta   90.00
_cell.angle_gamma   90.00
#
_symmetry.space_group_name_H-M   'P 1'
#
loop_
_entity.id
_entity.type
_entity.pdbx_description
1 polymer ?
#
loop_
_entity_poly.entity_id
_entity_poly.type
_entity_poly.pdbx_seq_one_letter_code
_entity_poly.pdbx_strand_id
1 'polypeptide(L)' 'MQKIFYVSRNEDKAHDGKAPDMDRFQRVEKLNSLIAAGWAIKEMKSENNSTFFVLEKAD' A
#
# COMPACT_ATOMS: atom_id res chain seq x y z
N MET A 1 -8.47 -12.81 -7.41
CA MET A 1 -8.71 -11.36 -7.12
C MET A 1 -7.42 -10.51 -7.07
N GLN A 2 -7.47 -9.20 -7.41
CA GLN A 2 -6.34 -8.25 -7.33
C GLN A 2 -6.66 -6.99 -6.49
N LYS A 3 -5.65 -6.42 -5.82
CA LYS A 3 -5.76 -5.24 -4.95
C LYS A 3 -4.51 -4.36 -5.00
N ILE A 4 -4.67 -3.03 -5.03
CA ILE A 4 -3.55 -2.09 -4.93
C ILE A 4 -3.32 -1.69 -3.46
N PHE A 5 -2.06 -1.76 -3.00
CA PHE A 5 -1.63 -1.35 -1.68
C PHE A 5 -0.61 -0.21 -1.77
N TYR A 6 -0.98 1.00 -1.37
CA TYR A 6 -0.11 2.16 -1.47
C TYR A 6 0.88 2.22 -0.30
N VAL A 7 2.16 2.38 -0.63
CA VAL A 7 3.26 2.57 0.31
C VAL A 7 3.55 4.06 0.50
N SER A 8 3.46 4.83 -0.59
CA SER A 8 3.62 6.29 -0.63
C SER A 8 2.66 6.88 -1.66
N ARG A 9 2.03 8.02 -1.36
CA ARG A 9 1.21 8.79 -2.31
C ARG A 9 1.74 10.22 -2.38
N ASN A 10 1.58 10.86 -3.54
CA ASN A 10 1.99 12.26 -3.74
C ASN A 10 1.36 13.24 -2.71
N GLU A 11 0.19 12.92 -2.15
CA GLU A 11 -0.45 13.64 -1.04
C GLU A 11 0.35 13.64 0.27
N ASP A 12 1.29 12.70 0.49
CA ASP A 12 2.20 12.71 1.66
C ASP A 12 3.15 13.94 1.65
N LYS A 13 3.28 14.65 0.51
CA LYS A 13 4.12 15.88 0.40
C LYS A 13 3.34 17.19 0.24
N ALA A 14 2.02 17.12 0.04
CA ALA A 14 1.19 18.27 -0.24
C ALA A 14 -0.16 18.09 0.45
N HIS A 15 -0.25 18.46 1.72
CA HIS A 15 -1.38 19.19 2.33
C HIS A 15 -1.27 19.20 3.86
N ASP A 16 -1.49 20.38 4.43
CA ASP A 16 -2.06 20.61 5.75
C ASP A 16 -2.87 19.41 6.31
N GLY A 17 -2.32 18.77 7.34
CA GLY A 17 -3.12 18.21 8.43
C GLY A 17 -3.89 16.91 8.21
N LYS A 18 -3.73 16.18 7.10
CA LYS A 18 -4.22 14.80 7.02
C LYS A 18 -3.17 13.90 6.39
N ALA A 19 -2.38 13.25 7.24
CA ALA A 19 -1.63 12.05 6.86
C ALA A 19 -2.59 11.05 6.17
N PRO A 20 -2.11 10.17 5.29
CA PRO A 20 -2.84 8.92 5.04
C PRO A 20 -3.02 8.31 6.43
N ASP A 21 -4.23 7.92 6.83
CA ASP A 21 -4.62 7.54 8.22
C ASP A 21 -3.66 6.60 8.97
N MET A 22 -2.70 6.00 8.27
CA MET A 22 -1.72 5.07 8.77
C MET A 22 -0.29 5.57 8.60
N ASP A 23 0.45 5.58 9.72
CA ASP A 23 1.90 5.78 9.73
C ASP A 23 2.66 4.60 9.06
N ARG A 24 3.98 4.74 8.93
CA ARG A 24 4.82 3.74 8.25
C ARG A 24 4.72 2.35 8.88
N PHE A 25 4.67 2.25 10.21
CA PHE A 25 4.56 0.97 10.91
C PHE A 25 3.19 0.35 10.69
N GLN A 26 2.11 1.12 10.82
CA GLN A 26 0.75 0.64 10.54
C GLN A 26 0.58 0.16 9.09
N ARG A 27 1.25 0.80 8.11
CA ARG A 27 1.30 0.32 6.73
C ARG A 27 1.97 -1.05 6.63
N VAL A 28 3.09 -1.24 7.32
CA VAL A 28 3.77 -2.55 7.37
C VAL A 28 2.90 -3.61 8.03
N GLU A 29 2.24 -3.30 9.15
CA GLU A 29 1.35 -4.24 9.85
C GLU A 29 0.15 -4.64 8.99
N LYS A 30 -0.45 -3.69 8.28
CA LYS A 30 -1.56 -3.96 7.36
C LYS A 30 -1.12 -4.81 6.18
N LEU A 31 0.06 -4.54 5.61
CA LEU A 31 0.62 -5.37 4.56
C LEU A 31 0.83 -6.80 5.07
N ASN A 32 1.49 -6.96 6.22
CA ASN A 32 1.71 -8.27 6.84
C ASN A 32 0.40 -9.03 7.09
N SER A 33 -0.63 -8.35 7.55
CA SER A 33 -1.96 -8.94 7.75
C SER A 33 -2.58 -9.43 6.43
N LEU A 34 -2.39 -8.68 5.33
CA LEU A 34 -2.84 -9.11 4.00
C LEU A 34 -2.06 -10.34 3.52
N ILE A 35 -0.74 -10.38 3.74
CA ILE A 35 0.07 -11.55 3.40
C ILE A 35 -0.40 -12.78 4.19
N ALA A 36 -0.63 -12.64 5.50
CA ALA A 36 -1.15 -13.70 6.35
C ALA A 36 -2.55 -14.18 5.91
N ALA A 37 -3.38 -13.28 5.35
CA ALA A 37 -4.68 -13.61 4.79
C ALA A 37 -4.61 -14.26 3.38
N GLY A 38 -3.41 -14.58 2.88
CA GLY A 38 -3.19 -15.28 1.62
C GLY A 38 -3.09 -14.37 0.39
N TRP A 39 -2.89 -13.06 0.58
CA TRP A 39 -2.52 -12.18 -0.53
C TRP A 39 -1.02 -12.28 -0.81
N ALA A 40 -0.63 -12.30 -2.07
CA ALA A 40 0.76 -12.30 -2.52
C ALA A 40 1.10 -10.98 -3.21
N ILE A 41 2.31 -10.46 -2.99
CA ILE A 41 2.83 -9.31 -3.75
C ILE A 41 3.21 -9.81 -5.13
N LYS A 42 2.53 -9.33 -6.17
CA LYS A 42 2.82 -9.66 -7.56
C LYS A 42 3.82 -8.69 -8.18
N GLU A 43 3.60 -7.40 -7.96
CA GLU A 43 4.41 -6.33 -8.54
C GLU A 43 4.53 -5.15 -7.58
N MET A 44 5.62 -4.39 -7.73
CA MET A 44 5.80 -3.06 -7.15
C MET A 44 5.85 -2.05 -8.29
N LYS A 45 5.07 -0.97 -8.19
CA LYS A 45 5.05 0.10 -9.18
C LYS A 45 5.31 1.44 -8.53
N SER A 46 5.99 2.30 -9.28
CA SER A 46 6.25 3.68 -8.93
C SER A 46 5.82 4.55 -10.11
N GLU A 47 4.68 5.22 -9.95
CA GLU A 47 4.07 6.05 -11.00
C GLU A 47 3.54 7.33 -10.37
N ASN A 48 3.67 8.46 -11.07
CA ASN A 48 3.15 9.76 -10.63
C ASN A 48 3.53 10.11 -9.17
N ASN A 49 4.82 9.91 -8.84
CA ASN A 49 5.39 10.16 -7.51
C ASN A 49 4.71 9.37 -6.35
N SER A 50 4.04 8.28 -6.69
CA SER A 50 3.42 7.35 -5.75
C SER A 50 4.05 5.98 -5.92
N THR A 51 4.19 5.24 -4.82
CA THR A 51 4.73 3.88 -4.81
C THR A 51 3.71 2.94 -4.21
N PHE A 52 3.39 1.86 -4.91
CA PHE A 52 2.39 0.89 -4.48
C PHE A 52 2.74 -0.54 -4.88
N PHE A 53 2.20 -1.51 -4.13
CA PHE A 53 2.22 -2.92 -4.46
C PHE A 53 0.92 -3.33 -5.13
N VAL A 54 1.01 -4.19 -6.14
CA VAL A 54 -0.14 -4.94 -6.67
C VAL A 54 -0.14 -6.28 -5.94
N LEU A 55 -1.21 -6.52 -5.18
CA LEU A 55 -1.45 -7.77 -4.47
C LEU A 55 -2.43 -8.64 -5.27
N GLU A 56 -2.20 -9.95 -5.25
CA GLU A 56 -3.06 -10.94 -5.87
C GLU A 56 -3.41 -12.03 -4.86
N LYS A 57 -4.63 -12.54 -4.93
CA LYS A 57 -5.07 -13.70 -4.16
C LYS A 57 -5.76 -14.65 -5.13
N ALA A 58 -5.36 -15.92 -5.11
CA ALA A 58 -6.09 -16.97 -5.82
C ALA A 58 -7.49 -17.06 -5.20
N ASP A 59 -8.51 -17.11 -6.06
CA ASP A 59 -9.89 -17.34 -5.61
C ASP A 59 -10.04 -18.75 -5.01
#